data_AF-A0A7W0K948-F1
#
_entry.id   AF-A0A7W0K948-F1
#
_cell.length_a   1.000
_cell.length_b   1.000
_cell.length_c   1.000
_cell.angle_alpha   90.00
_cell.angle_beta   90.00
_cell.angle_gamma   90.00
#
_symmetry.space_group_name_H-M   'P 1'
#
loop_
_entity.id
_entity.type
_entity.pdbx_description
1 polymer ?
#
loop_
_entity_poly.entity_id
_entity_poly.type
_entity_poly.pdbx_seq_one_letter_code
_entity_poly.pdbx_strand_id
1 'polypeptide(L)'
;MKEARSLCVLLAVLFVGGCGKKGNPLPPLQRIPVAPADFSVSRIEDDVYVQFTVPGLNVDGIGPADIARVELYAVTAEREPRLGDHMDFDDLRLRSTLVASEQVRRPT
;
A
#
# COMPACT_ATOMS: atom_id res chain seq x y z
N MET A 1 57.22 31.29 0.31
CA MET A 1 56.20 31.54 1.36
C MET A 1 54.80 31.85 0.80
N LYS A 2 54.66 32.35 -0.44
CA LYS A 2 53.36 32.63 -1.08
C LYS A 2 52.59 31.35 -1.46
N GLU A 3 53.30 30.37 -2.02
CA GLU A 3 52.74 29.08 -2.43
C GLU A 3 52.14 28.27 -1.26
N ALA A 4 52.83 28.24 -0.12
CA ALA A 4 52.37 27.56 1.08
C ALA A 4 51.09 28.19 1.67
N ARG A 5 50.97 29.52 1.59
CA ARG A 5 49.75 30.24 2.02
C ARG A 5 48.58 29.96 1.10
N SER A 6 48.82 29.92 -0.21
CA SER A 6 47.77 29.62 -1.19
C SER A 6 47.25 28.19 -1.06
N LEU A 7 48.15 27.23 -0.81
CA LEU A 7 47.78 25.83 -0.57
C LEU A 7 46.93 25.66 0.71
N CYS A 8 47.30 26.33 1.80
CA CYS A 8 46.52 26.28 3.05
C CYS A 8 45.12 26.88 2.90
N VAL A 9 44.97 27.96 2.13
CA VAL A 9 43.67 28.59 1.87
C VAL A 9 42.79 27.65 1.04
N LEU A 10 43.33 27.00 0.02
CA LEU A 10 42.59 26.04 -0.80
C LEU A 10 42.13 24.83 0.02
N LEU A 11 42.99 24.30 0.90
CA LEU A 11 42.64 23.19 1.79
C LEU A 11 41.54 23.58 2.77
N ALA A 12 41.59 24.80 3.32
CA ALA A 12 40.57 25.30 4.24
C ALA A 12 39.20 25.40 3.56
N VAL A 13 39.14 25.88 2.30
CA VAL A 13 37.87 25.99 1.54
C VAL A 13 37.22 24.63 1.29
N LEU A 14 38.01 23.57 1.05
CA LEU A 14 37.49 22.22 0.85
C LEU A 14 36.86 21.62 2.13
N PHE A 15 37.32 22.02 3.31
CA PHE A 15 36.78 21.54 4.59
C PHE A 15 35.45 22.18 4.98
N VAL A 16 35.11 23.38 4.48
CA VAL A 16 33.84 24.07 4.85
C VAL A 16 32.64 23.59 3.99
N GLY A 17 32.88 22.93 2.85
CA GLY A 17 31.82 22.45 1.94
C GLY A 17 31.16 21.12 2.31
N GLY A 18 31.73 20.35 3.25
CA GLY A 18 31.29 19.00 3.59
C GLY A 18 30.34 18.97 4.79
N CYS A 19 29.18 19.63 4.71
CA CYS A 19 28.20 19.59 5.80
C CYS A 19 27.46 18.25 5.77
N GLY A 20 28.03 17.21 6.40
CA GLY A 20 27.49 15.86 6.57
C GLY A 20 26.24 15.79 7.45
N LYS A 21 25.36 16.80 7.37
CA LYS A 21 24.09 16.84 8.07
C LYS A 21 23.22 15.75 7.49
N LYS A 22 23.02 14.68 8.26
CA LYS A 22 22.05 13.63 7.94
C LYS A 22 20.71 14.31 7.67
N GLY A 23 20.20 14.16 6.45
CA GLY A 23 18.88 14.66 6.08
C GLY A 23 17.81 14.07 6.99
N ASN A 24 16.64 14.71 7.03
CA ASN A 24 15.51 14.14 7.74
C ASN A 24 15.28 12.69 7.24
N PRO A 25 14.94 11.76 8.13
CA PRO A 25 14.60 10.41 7.71
C PRO A 25 13.48 10.48 6.67
N LEU A 26 13.66 9.77 5.55
CA LEU A 26 12.60 9.64 4.57
C LEU A 26 11.40 8.94 5.25
N PRO A 27 10.16 9.39 5.01
CA PRO A 27 9.00 8.66 5.50
C PRO A 27 9.04 7.20 5.02
N PRO A 28 8.47 6.26 5.80
CA PRO A 28 8.34 4.89 5.36
C PRO A 28 7.63 4.80 4.00
N LEU A 29 8.14 3.95 3.11
CA LEU A 29 7.49 3.66 1.84
C LEU A 29 6.13 3.00 2.09
N GLN A 30 5.08 3.49 1.43
CA GLN A 30 3.72 2.99 1.62
C GLN A 30 3.48 1.75 0.76
N ARG A 31 3.74 0.58 1.34
CA ARG A 31 3.46 -0.73 0.72
C ARG A 31 1.99 -1.14 0.87
N ILE A 32 1.08 -0.25 0.50
CA ILE A 32 -0.36 -0.48 0.58
C ILE A 32 -0.88 -0.58 -0.85
N PRO A 33 -1.40 -1.73 -1.30
CA PRO A 33 -2.02 -1.86 -2.61
C PRO A 33 -3.16 -0.86 -2.80
N VAL A 34 -3.34 -0.35 -4.01
CA VAL A 34 -4.57 0.41 -4.34
C VAL A 34 -5.80 -0.49 -4.23
N ALA A 35 -6.98 0.12 -4.13
CA ALA A 35 -8.24 -0.63 -4.14
C ALA A 35 -8.37 -1.48 -5.43
N PRO A 36 -8.90 -2.71 -5.36
CA PRO A 36 -9.18 -3.52 -6.54
C PRO A 36 -10.11 -2.79 -7.51
N ALA A 37 -9.79 -2.86 -8.81
CA ALA A 37 -10.63 -2.30 -9.87
C ALA A 37 -11.61 -3.35 -10.41
N ASP A 38 -12.58 -2.90 -11.21
CA ASP A 38 -13.51 -3.76 -11.96
C ASP A 38 -14.30 -4.75 -11.08
N PHE A 39 -14.61 -4.34 -9.84
CA PHE A 39 -15.36 -5.17 -8.91
C PHE A 39 -16.78 -5.40 -9.41
N SER A 40 -17.15 -6.65 -9.61
CA SER A 40 -18.48 -7.07 -10.03
C SER A 40 -18.88 -8.37 -9.36
N VAL A 41 -20.19 -8.52 -9.16
CA VAL A 41 -20.78 -9.71 -8.54
C VAL A 41 -21.94 -10.17 -9.42
N SER A 42 -21.93 -11.44 -9.79
CA SER A 42 -23.05 -12.08 -10.49
C SER A 42 -23.43 -13.36 -9.77
N ARG A 43 -24.73 -13.67 -9.76
CA ARG A 43 -25.24 -14.94 -9.21
C ARG A 43 -25.75 -15.79 -10.36
N ILE A 44 -25.30 -17.04 -10.42
CA ILE A 44 -25.77 -18.04 -11.37
C ILE A 44 -26.21 -19.24 -10.55
N GLU A 45 -27.51 -19.54 -10.60
CA GLU A 45 -28.13 -20.59 -9.78
C GLU A 45 -27.82 -20.37 -8.29
N ASP A 46 -27.06 -21.29 -7.69
CA ASP A 46 -26.68 -21.27 -6.28
C ASP A 46 -25.25 -20.75 -6.06
N ASP A 47 -24.55 -20.38 -7.13
CA ASP A 47 -23.19 -19.86 -7.09
C ASP A 47 -23.16 -18.32 -7.19
N VAL A 48 -22.24 -17.72 -6.44
CA VAL A 48 -21.93 -16.29 -6.52
C VAL A 48 -20.53 -16.12 -7.08
N TYR A 49 -20.44 -15.48 -8.24
CA TYR A 49 -19.20 -15.15 -8.92
C TYR A 49 -18.80 -13.73 -8.57
N VAL A 50 -17.61 -13.57 -8.00
CA VAL A 50 -17.01 -12.28 -7.69
C VAL A 50 -15.78 -12.09 -8.56
N GLN A 51 -15.77 -11.01 -9.32
CA GLN A 51 -14.69 -10.66 -10.22
C GLN A 51 -14.13 -9.29 -9.86
N PHE A 52 -12.81 -9.17 -9.90
CA PHE A 52 -12.07 -7.93 -9.70
C PHE A 52 -10.68 -8.06 -10.31
N THR A 53 -10.03 -6.92 -10.56
CA THR A 53 -8.64 -6.84 -11.01
C THR A 53 -7.72 -6.73 -9.80
N VAL A 54 -6.76 -7.66 -9.69
CA VAL A 54 -5.73 -7.62 -8.64
C VAL A 54 -4.85 -6.36 -8.84
N PRO A 55 -4.69 -5.51 -7.81
CA PRO A 55 -3.89 -4.29 -7.92
C PRO A 55 -2.43 -4.58 -8.28
N GLY A 56 -1.92 -3.90 -9.31
CA GLY A 56 -0.51 -3.97 -9.70
C GLY A 56 0.38 -2.96 -8.97
N LEU A 57 -0.20 -1.91 -8.39
CA LEU A 57 0.52 -0.77 -7.80
C LEU A 57 0.08 -0.53 -6.36
N ASN A 58 0.99 0.06 -5.58
CA ASN A 58 0.66 0.63 -4.28
C ASN A 58 0.10 2.06 -4.43
N VAL A 59 -0.45 2.60 -3.33
CA VAL A 59 -1.03 3.96 -3.25
C VAL A 59 -0.05 5.07 -3.62
N ASP A 60 1.27 4.82 -3.51
CA ASP A 60 2.33 5.73 -3.93
C ASP A 60 2.71 5.60 -5.42
N GLY A 61 2.01 4.74 -6.17
CA GLY A 61 2.25 4.45 -7.58
C GLY A 61 3.42 3.51 -7.84
N ILE A 62 4.10 3.01 -6.80
CA ILE A 62 5.23 2.08 -6.93
C ILE A 62 4.70 0.64 -6.99
N GLY A 63 5.27 -0.17 -7.88
CA GLY A 63 4.89 -1.58 -8.04
C GLY A 63 6.08 -2.52 -8.28
N PRO A 64 5.83 -3.84 -8.31
CA PRO A 64 4.51 -4.48 -8.14
C PRO A 64 4.01 -4.41 -6.69
N ALA A 65 2.70 -4.30 -6.50
CA ALA A 65 2.09 -4.48 -5.18
C ALA A 65 2.36 -5.91 -4.67
N ASP A 66 2.86 -6.03 -3.44
CA ASP A 66 3.21 -7.33 -2.84
C ASP A 66 1.97 -7.92 -2.16
N ILE A 67 1.11 -8.54 -2.97
CA ILE A 67 -0.14 -9.15 -2.52
C ILE A 67 0.04 -10.66 -2.47
N ALA A 68 -0.06 -11.26 -1.28
CA ALA A 68 0.03 -12.71 -1.10
C ALA A 68 -1.34 -13.41 -1.24
N ARG A 69 -2.42 -12.72 -0.85
CA ARG A 69 -3.75 -13.31 -0.73
C ARG A 69 -4.84 -12.24 -0.82
N VAL A 70 -5.99 -12.63 -1.36
CA VAL A 70 -7.24 -11.87 -1.26
C VAL A 70 -8.22 -12.63 -0.39
N GLU A 71 -8.90 -11.91 0.49
CA GLU A 71 -9.94 -12.44 1.35
C GLU A 71 -11.26 -11.74 1.02
N LEU A 72 -12.28 -12.53 0.70
CA LEU A 72 -13.61 -12.04 0.42
C LEU A 72 -14.48 -12.22 1.66
N TYR A 73 -15.06 -11.12 2.11
CA TYR A 73 -15.97 -11.09 3.25
C TYR A 73 -17.38 -10.75 2.77
N ALA A 74 -18.38 -11.43 3.32
CA ALA A 74 -19.79 -11.19 3.00
C ALA A 74 -20.65 -11.23 4.26
N VAL A 75 -21.74 -10.48 4.26
CA VAL A 75 -22.75 -10.57 5.33
C VAL A 75 -23.63 -11.80 5.03
N THR A 76 -23.53 -12.82 5.87
CA THR A 76 -24.26 -14.10 5.71
C THR A 76 -25.41 -14.27 6.72
N ALA A 77 -25.87 -13.17 7.32
CA ALA A 77 -26.94 -13.20 8.33
C ALA A 77 -28.31 -13.46 7.68
N GLU A 78 -29.17 -14.25 8.34
CA GLU A 78 -30.54 -14.53 7.90
C GLU A 78 -31.40 -13.26 7.74
N ARG A 79 -31.13 -12.27 8.60
CA ARG A 79 -31.69 -10.93 8.49
C ARG A 79 -30.56 -9.98 8.18
N GLU A 80 -30.74 -9.21 7.12
CA GLU A 80 -29.82 -8.15 6.76
C GLU A 80 -29.63 -7.20 7.96
N PRO A 81 -28.39 -6.96 8.41
CA PRO A 81 -28.14 -6.06 9.51
C PRO A 81 -28.64 -4.68 9.13
N ARG A 82 -29.30 -3.99 10.07
CA ARG A 82 -29.61 -2.57 9.88
C ARG A 82 -28.30 -1.81 9.81
N LEU A 83 -27.87 -1.55 8.60
CA LEU A 83 -26.75 -0.69 8.28
C LEU A 83 -27.14 0.72 8.73
N GLY A 84 -26.45 1.24 9.74
CA GLY A 84 -26.61 2.63 10.14
C GLY A 84 -26.08 3.58 9.05
N ASP A 85 -26.48 4.85 9.13
CA ASP A 85 -26.18 5.89 8.13
C ASP A 85 -24.68 6.18 7.95
N HIS A 86 -23.84 5.70 8.88
CA HIS A 86 -22.39 5.63 8.73
C HIS A 86 -21.91 4.21 8.92
N MET A 87 -21.35 3.67 7.85
CA MET A 87 -20.68 2.39 7.82
C MET A 87 -19.21 2.59 8.10
N ASP A 88 -18.80 2.28 9.32
CA ASP A 88 -17.38 2.14 9.64
C ASP A 88 -16.88 0.78 9.10
N PHE A 89 -15.65 0.75 8.57
CA PHE A 89 -15.02 -0.48 8.11
C PHE A 89 -14.86 -1.50 9.25
N ASP A 90 -14.68 -1.03 10.47
CA ASP A 90 -14.58 -1.89 11.66
C ASP A 90 -15.90 -2.62 11.94
N ASP A 91 -17.05 -1.95 11.77
CA ASP A 91 -18.37 -2.56 11.93
C ASP A 91 -18.65 -3.62 10.86
N LEU A 92 -18.23 -3.36 9.62
CA LEU A 92 -18.33 -4.31 8.52
C LEU A 92 -17.55 -5.59 8.80
N ARG A 93 -16.32 -5.47 9.30
CA ARG A 93 -15.46 -6.63 9.57
C ARG A 93 -16.00 -7.47 10.73
N LEU A 94 -16.62 -6.84 11.73
CA LEU A 94 -17.26 -7.56 12.85
C LEU A 94 -18.52 -8.33 12.45
N ARG A 95 -19.23 -7.85 11.42
CA ARG A 95 -20.54 -8.40 11.00
C ARG A 95 -20.49 -9.27 9.76
N SER A 96 -19.34 -9.36 9.11
CA SER A 96 -19.13 -10.18 7.92
C SER A 96 -18.45 -11.51 8.27
N THR A 97 -18.71 -12.50 7.43
CA THR A 97 -18.08 -13.81 7.46
C THR A 97 -17.06 -13.86 6.33
N LEU A 98 -15.89 -14.45 6.58
CA LEU A 98 -14.94 -14.80 5.53
C LEU A 98 -15.55 -15.90 4.67
N VAL A 99 -15.84 -15.62 3.40
CA VAL A 99 -16.49 -16.57 2.47
C VAL A 99 -15.53 -17.16 1.45
N ALA A 100 -14.42 -16.49 1.15
CA ALA A 100 -13.37 -17.03 0.28
C ALA A 100 -11.99 -16.47 0.63
N SER A 101 -10.95 -17.24 0.34
CA SER A 101 -9.56 -16.84 0.55
C SER A 101 -8.68 -17.42 -0.55
N GLU A 102 -8.18 -16.56 -1.43
CA GLU A 102 -7.48 -16.97 -2.65
C GLU A 102 -6.05 -16.42 -2.69
N GLN A 103 -5.08 -17.31 -2.95
CA GLN A 103 -3.68 -16.91 -3.08
C GLN A 103 -3.45 -16.15 -4.38
N VAL A 104 -2.78 -15.01 -4.28
CA VAL A 104 -2.43 -14.22 -5.46
C VAL A 104 -1.12 -14.74 -6.01
N ARG A 105 -1.15 -15.14 -7.28
CA ARG A 105 0.07 -15.47 -8.01
C ARG A 105 0.87 -14.20 -8.23
N ARG A 106 2.15 -14.21 -7.84
CA ARG A 106 3.05 -13.09 -8.09
C ARG A 106 3.14 -12.83 -9.60
N PRO A 107 3.07 -11.56 -10.06
CA PRO A 107 3.31 -11.23 -11.45
C PRO A 107 4.74 -11.64 -11.84
N THR A 108 4.88 -12.40 -12.93
CA THR A 108 6.16 -12.87 -13.51
C THR A 108 6.87 -11.80 -14.29
#